data_AF-F4SD44-F1
#
_entry.id   AF-F4SD44-F1
#
_cell.length_a   1.000
_cell.length_b   1.000
_cell.length_c   1.000
_cell.angle_alpha   90.00
_cell.angle_beta   90.00
_cell.angle_gamma   90.00
#
_symmetry.space_group_name_H-M   'P 1'
#
loop_
_entity.id
_entity.type
_entity.pdbx_description
1 polymer ?
#
loop_
_entity_poly.entity_id
_entity_poly.type
_entity_poly.pdbx_seq_one_letter_code
_entity_poly.pdbx_strand_id
1 'polypeptide(L)'
;MMLLQGWKLGRIKVTGVQNQSKWDLKIETTNVCAFQLPLKVLSMMLDGQMSATIDGLELDLNQYTSSRLIMMRSDEKRWKSVEQSSWHNFSHEKRLRPLTQILNSTGPMRIIYGTQNKESRCHLQSVAKPLFDQSEDDGNLIIIGNTLDNCYFAPHVDRQSVEIEWKAGIDNRASFSVAGHEFDKPGQGILYQIPHPQVSNPTQPSATYDQKTAIVISGTDGTGIESALRLFPLRTGLNLPDWTVVDETNRKDGGTLAAGCGRYWVDMY
;
A
#
# COMPACT_ATOMS: atom_id res chain seq x y z
N MET A 1 -18.65 -22.07 10.95
CA MET A 1 -17.19 -22.04 10.70
C MET A 1 -16.98 -21.24 9.41
N MET A 2 -16.69 -19.93 9.52
CA MET A 2 -16.53 -19.03 8.37
C MET A 2 -15.04 -18.92 8.04
N LEU A 3 -14.68 -19.26 6.79
CA LEU A 3 -13.34 -19.06 6.26
C LEU A 3 -13.16 -17.56 6.00
N LEU A 4 -12.33 -16.90 6.81
CA LEU A 4 -11.74 -15.60 6.47
C LEU A 4 -11.13 -15.73 5.06
N GLN A 5 -11.68 -15.05 4.05
CA GLN A 5 -10.98 -14.89 2.79
C GLN A 5 -9.83 -13.91 3.03
N GLY A 6 -8.70 -14.46 3.50
CA GLY A 6 -7.46 -13.72 3.60
C GLY A 6 -7.11 -13.10 2.26
N TRP A 7 -6.41 -11.97 2.31
CA TRP A 7 -5.83 -11.30 1.16
C TRP A 7 -5.09 -12.34 0.33
N LYS A 8 -5.68 -12.71 -0.81
CA LYS A 8 -5.07 -13.69 -1.70
C LYS A 8 -3.99 -12.96 -2.47
N LEU A 9 -2.74 -13.15 -2.03
CA LEU A 9 -1.54 -12.67 -2.70
C LEU A 9 -1.66 -12.85 -4.21
N GLY A 10 -1.31 -11.79 -4.95
CA GLY A 10 -1.18 -11.86 -6.39
C GLY A 10 -0.23 -13.01 -6.76
N ARG A 11 -0.72 -13.98 -7.52
CA ARG A 11 0.09 -15.10 -8.02
C ARG A 11 0.19 -14.99 -9.53
N ILE A 12 1.40 -15.02 -10.04
CA ILE A 12 1.68 -15.21 -11.48
C ILE A 12 2.39 -16.55 -11.60
N LYS A 13 1.79 -17.49 -12.32
CA LYS A 13 2.41 -18.76 -12.68
C LYS A 13 2.72 -18.70 -14.16
N VAL A 14 4.01 -18.84 -14.49
CA VAL A 14 4.49 -18.87 -15.87
C VAL A 14 4.94 -20.28 -16.18
N THR A 15 4.40 -20.87 -17.24
CA THR A 15 4.79 -22.17 -17.77
C THR A 15 5.15 -22.02 -19.23
N GLY A 16 6.36 -22.40 -19.61
CA GLY A 16 6.77 -22.46 -21.01
C GLY A 16 6.57 -23.86 -21.57
N VAL A 17 5.92 -23.95 -22.73
CA VAL A 17 5.85 -25.19 -23.52
C VAL A 17 6.56 -24.95 -24.84
N GLN A 18 7.52 -25.80 -25.18
CA GLN A 18 8.18 -25.76 -26.47
C GLN A 18 7.44 -26.70 -27.42
N ASN A 19 6.93 -26.18 -28.54
CA ASN A 19 6.30 -26.97 -29.58
C ASN A 19 7.08 -26.82 -30.89
N GLN A 20 7.79 -27.87 -31.29
CA GLN A 20 8.73 -27.90 -32.42
C GLN A 20 9.85 -26.86 -32.25
N SER A 21 9.66 -25.63 -32.72
CA SER A 21 10.61 -24.51 -32.65
C SER A 21 9.98 -23.22 -32.11
N LYS A 22 8.71 -23.27 -31.69
CA LYS A 22 7.98 -22.14 -31.12
C LYS A 22 7.85 -22.33 -29.61
N TRP A 23 8.17 -21.27 -28.86
CA TRP A 23 7.87 -21.23 -27.43
C TRP A 23 6.52 -20.59 -27.19
N ASP A 24 5.68 -21.28 -26.43
CA ASP A 24 4.41 -20.77 -25.97
C ASP A 24 4.42 -20.60 -24.45
N LEU A 25 4.29 -19.34 -24.01
CA LEU A 25 4.29 -18.97 -22.60
C LEU A 25 2.86 -18.91 -22.08
N LYS A 26 2.45 -19.90 -21.30
CA LYS A 26 1.19 -19.86 -20.58
C LYS A 26 1.37 -19.14 -19.24
N ILE A 27 0.67 -18.03 -19.08
CA ILE A 27 0.68 -17.19 -17.89
C ILE A 27 -0.71 -17.28 -17.23
N GLU A 28 -0.75 -17.85 -16.04
CA GLU A 28 -1.96 -17.93 -15.20
C GLU A 28 -1.83 -16.93 -14.06
N THR A 29 -2.80 -16.03 -13.93
CA THR A 29 -2.80 -15.01 -12.88
C THR A 29 -3.91 -15.24 -11.86
N THR A 30 -3.67 -14.85 -10.61
CA THR A 30 -4.69 -14.82 -9.57
C THR A 30 -4.50 -13.54 -8.77
N ASN A 31 -5.51 -12.65 -8.77
CA ASN A 31 -5.47 -11.36 -8.08
C ASN A 31 -4.27 -10.48 -8.45
N VAL A 32 -3.95 -10.44 -9.74
CA VAL A 32 -2.94 -9.57 -10.31
C VAL A 32 -3.67 -8.48 -11.08
N CYS A 33 -3.43 -7.21 -10.73
CA CYS A 33 -4.01 -6.05 -11.42
C CYS A 33 -3.14 -5.64 -12.61
N ALA A 34 -1.82 -5.81 -12.48
CA ALA A 34 -0.90 -5.59 -13.58
C ALA A 34 0.42 -6.33 -13.39
N PHE A 35 1.13 -6.58 -14.49
CA PHE A 35 2.48 -7.13 -14.46
C PHE A 35 3.27 -6.75 -15.72
N GLN A 36 4.58 -6.94 -15.66
CA GLN A 36 5.50 -6.65 -16.74
C GLN A 36 6.24 -7.91 -17.17
N LEU A 37 6.30 -8.14 -18.48
CA LEU A 37 7.09 -9.20 -19.11
C LEU A 37 8.36 -8.60 -19.72
N PRO A 38 9.56 -9.06 -19.32
CA PRO A 38 10.82 -8.60 -19.91
C PRO A 38 11.07 -9.29 -21.26
N LEU A 39 10.42 -8.80 -22.32
CA LEU A 39 10.48 -9.40 -23.66
C LEU A 39 11.91 -9.58 -24.19
N LYS A 40 12.82 -8.64 -23.91
CA LYS A 40 14.23 -8.76 -24.33
C LYS A 40 14.92 -9.96 -23.70
N VAL A 41 14.65 -10.25 -22.43
CA VAL A 41 15.24 -11.41 -21.75
C VAL A 41 14.62 -12.69 -22.30
N LEU A 42 13.30 -12.70 -22.49
CA LEU A 42 12.59 -13.84 -23.07
C LEU A 42 13.06 -14.15 -24.50
N SER A 43 13.25 -13.13 -25.35
CA SER A 43 13.75 -13.32 -26.72
C SER A 43 15.15 -13.90 -26.76
N MET A 44 16.01 -13.49 -25.82
CA MET A 44 17.38 -14.04 -25.72
C MET A 44 17.38 -15.48 -25.20
N MET A 45 16.40 -15.87 -24.39
CA MET A 45 16.33 -17.22 -23.82
C MET A 45 15.67 -18.23 -24.76
N LEU A 46 14.79 -17.77 -25.66
CA LEU A 46 13.85 -18.64 -26.38
C LEU A 46 14.10 -18.71 -27.90
N ASP A 47 15.15 -18.06 -28.42
CA ASP A 47 15.71 -18.27 -29.78
C ASP A 47 14.67 -18.36 -30.93
N GLY A 48 13.57 -17.57 -30.91
CA GLY A 48 12.56 -17.66 -31.96
C GLY A 48 11.26 -16.87 -31.76
N GLN A 49 10.27 -17.17 -32.61
CA GLN A 49 8.90 -16.65 -32.51
C GLN A 49 8.29 -17.04 -31.16
N MET A 50 7.82 -16.04 -30.42
CA MET A 50 7.17 -16.26 -29.12
C MET A 50 5.69 -15.92 -29.19
N SER A 51 4.86 -16.81 -28.65
CA SER A 51 3.49 -16.48 -28.24
C SER A 51 3.36 -16.59 -26.74
N ALA A 52 2.37 -15.89 -26.19
CA ALA A 52 1.95 -16.09 -24.81
C ALA A 52 0.44 -16.22 -24.74
N THR A 53 -0.03 -17.03 -23.80
CA THR A 53 -1.44 -17.12 -23.44
C THR A 53 -1.61 -16.64 -22.00
N ILE A 54 -2.30 -15.52 -21.79
CA ILE A 54 -2.47 -14.87 -20.49
C ILE A 54 -3.92 -15.03 -20.03
N ASP A 55 -4.17 -15.92 -19.06
CA ASP A 55 -5.53 -16.30 -18.63
C ASP A 55 -6.47 -16.65 -19.80
N GLY A 56 -5.92 -17.31 -20.83
CA GLY A 56 -6.64 -17.69 -22.05
C GLY A 56 -6.60 -16.65 -23.17
N LEU A 57 -6.07 -15.44 -22.94
CA LEU A 57 -5.85 -14.44 -23.98
C LEU A 57 -4.56 -14.76 -24.74
N GLU A 58 -4.67 -15.16 -26.00
CA GLU A 58 -3.52 -15.35 -26.88
C GLU A 58 -2.92 -14.00 -27.31
N LEU A 59 -1.60 -13.91 -27.22
CA LEU A 59 -0.80 -12.74 -27.56
C LEU A 59 0.37 -13.17 -28.42
N ASP A 60 0.53 -12.49 -29.55
CA ASP A 60 1.72 -12.59 -30.39
C ASP A 60 2.77 -11.60 -29.87
N LEU A 61 3.78 -12.13 -29.17
CA LEU A 61 4.79 -11.28 -28.53
C LEU A 61 5.71 -10.58 -29.54
N ASN A 62 5.74 -11.04 -30.78
CA ASN A 62 6.59 -10.46 -31.83
C ASN A 62 6.06 -9.11 -32.34
N GLN A 63 4.80 -8.79 -32.08
CA GLN A 63 4.20 -7.51 -32.45
C GLN A 63 4.67 -6.35 -31.55
N TYR A 64 5.26 -6.68 -30.41
CA TYR A 64 5.74 -5.69 -29.46
C TYR A 64 7.22 -5.41 -29.70
N THR A 65 7.53 -4.19 -30.14
CA THR A 65 8.91 -3.72 -30.36
C THR A 65 9.60 -3.26 -29.06
N SER A 66 8.82 -3.07 -28.00
CA SER A 66 9.33 -2.62 -26.70
C SER A 66 10.07 -3.74 -25.99
N SER A 67 11.15 -3.40 -25.27
CA SER A 67 11.90 -4.37 -24.45
C SER A 67 11.08 -5.01 -23.32
N ARG A 68 9.90 -4.44 -23.04
CA ARG A 68 8.97 -4.79 -21.97
C ARG A 68 7.55 -4.75 -22.51
N LEU A 69 6.76 -5.76 -22.19
CA LEU A 69 5.31 -5.77 -22.39
C LEU A 69 4.65 -5.59 -21.04
N ILE A 70 3.73 -4.65 -20.96
CA ILE A 70 3.03 -4.30 -19.73
C ILE A 70 1.58 -4.67 -19.91
N MET A 71 1.10 -5.55 -19.04
CA MET A 71 -0.26 -6.05 -19.05
C MET A 71 -1.00 -5.48 -17.85
N MET A 72 -2.14 -4.85 -18.10
CA MET A 72 -3.02 -4.33 -17.06
C MET A 72 -4.41 -4.93 -17.22
N ARG A 73 -5.03 -5.28 -16.10
CA ARG A 73 -6.37 -5.84 -16.08
C ARG A 73 -7.36 -4.67 -16.10
N SER A 74 -8.19 -4.63 -17.13
CA SER A 74 -9.30 -3.67 -17.22
C SER A 74 -10.40 -4.02 -16.22
N ASP A 75 -11.31 -3.08 -15.98
CA ASP A 75 -12.48 -3.24 -15.10
C ASP A 75 -13.37 -4.43 -15.52
N GLU A 76 -13.39 -4.75 -16.82
CA GLU A 76 -14.06 -5.94 -17.38
C GLU A 76 -13.30 -7.25 -17.13
N LYS A 77 -12.28 -7.24 -16.26
CA LYS A 77 -11.38 -8.37 -15.94
C LYS A 77 -10.58 -8.91 -17.12
N ARG A 78 -10.54 -8.18 -18.25
CA ARG A 78 -9.77 -8.52 -19.46
C ARG A 78 -8.38 -7.89 -19.42
N TRP A 79 -7.38 -8.62 -19.89
CA TRP A 79 -6.02 -8.13 -20.05
C TRP A 79 -5.90 -7.20 -21.25
N LYS A 80 -5.23 -6.06 -21.07
CA LYS A 80 -4.87 -5.12 -22.14
C LYS A 80 -3.40 -4.77 -22.04
N SER A 81 -2.73 -4.68 -23.19
CA SER A 81 -1.39 -4.11 -23.25
C SER A 81 -1.48 -2.60 -23.12
N VAL A 82 -0.66 -2.02 -22.26
CA VAL A 82 -0.60 -0.56 -22.04
C VAL A 82 0.79 -0.04 -22.41
N GLU A 83 0.86 1.17 -22.95
CA GLU A 83 2.13 1.79 -23.30
C GLU A 83 2.98 2.07 -22.05
N GLN A 84 4.30 1.99 -22.18
CA GLN A 84 5.22 2.26 -21.07
C GLN A 84 5.07 3.69 -20.51
N SER A 85 4.65 4.65 -21.34
CA SER A 85 4.32 6.02 -20.92
C SER A 85 3.15 6.08 -19.94
N SER A 86 2.13 5.23 -20.16
CA SER A 86 0.97 5.08 -19.27
C SER A 86 1.27 4.21 -18.05
N TRP A 87 2.34 3.40 -18.12
CA TRP A 87 2.95 2.79 -16.95
C TRP A 87 3.80 3.82 -16.23
N HIS A 88 3.16 4.70 -15.47
CA HIS A 88 3.86 5.37 -14.39
C HIS A 88 4.50 4.27 -13.56
N ASN A 89 5.83 4.25 -13.49
CA ASN A 89 6.62 3.27 -12.77
C ASN A 89 5.97 3.02 -11.40
N PHE A 90 5.19 1.94 -11.29
CA PHE A 90 4.78 1.38 -10.00
C PHE A 90 6.00 0.90 -9.20
N SER A 91 7.21 0.98 -9.79
CA SER A 91 8.46 1.15 -9.05
C SER A 91 8.52 2.55 -8.44
N HIS A 92 7.66 2.81 -7.45
CA HIS A 92 7.96 3.84 -6.49
C HIS A 92 9.34 3.50 -5.90
N GLU A 93 10.31 4.40 -6.08
CA GLU A 93 11.62 4.38 -5.39
C GLU A 93 11.47 4.46 -3.86
N LYS A 94 10.25 4.55 -3.36
CA LYS A 94 9.87 4.47 -1.95
C LYS A 94 8.74 3.46 -1.77
N ARG A 95 8.93 2.21 -2.22
CA ARG A 95 8.05 1.14 -1.73
C ARG A 95 8.22 1.07 -0.22
N LEU A 96 7.19 1.52 0.47
CA LEU A 96 6.99 1.26 1.87
C LEU A 96 7.13 -0.26 2.08
N ARG A 97 8.06 -0.65 2.93
CA ARG A 97 8.37 -2.06 3.18
C ARG A 97 7.14 -2.74 3.79
N PRO A 98 6.94 -4.06 3.65
CA PRO A 98 5.83 -4.75 4.31
C PRO A 98 5.77 -4.37 5.79
N LEU A 99 4.59 -4.05 6.32
CA LEU A 99 4.42 -3.65 7.73
C LEU A 99 5.05 -4.65 8.73
N THR A 100 5.14 -5.93 8.37
CA THR A 100 5.83 -6.95 9.16
C THR A 100 7.30 -6.61 9.41
N GLN A 101 7.95 -5.84 8.54
CA GLN A 101 9.33 -5.41 8.73
C GLN A 101 9.49 -4.38 9.84
N ILE A 102 8.44 -3.63 10.17
CA ILE A 102 8.48 -2.70 11.31
C ILE A 102 8.63 -3.46 12.63
N LEU A 103 8.04 -4.66 12.71
CA LEU A 103 8.19 -5.55 13.86
C LEU A 103 9.53 -6.29 13.86
N ASN A 104 10.17 -6.41 12.70
CA ASN A 104 11.47 -7.07 12.55
C ASN A 104 12.64 -6.09 12.61
N SER A 105 12.39 -4.78 12.76
CA SER A 105 13.48 -3.81 12.88
C SER A 105 14.21 -4.01 14.20
N THR A 106 15.53 -3.88 14.18
CA THR A 106 16.37 -3.90 15.38
C THR A 106 16.27 -2.61 16.20
N GLY A 107 15.79 -1.51 15.58
CA GLY A 107 15.56 -0.24 16.25
C GLY A 107 14.37 -0.25 17.21
N PRO A 108 14.34 0.66 18.21
CA PRO A 108 13.25 0.74 19.16
C PRO A 108 11.92 1.06 18.46
N MET A 109 10.84 0.40 18.89
CA MET A 109 9.49 0.73 18.46
C MET A 109 8.87 1.71 19.44
N ARG A 110 8.44 2.88 18.95
CA ARG A 110 7.74 3.88 19.76
C ARG A 110 6.26 3.89 19.42
N ILE A 111 5.43 3.83 20.45
CA ILE A 111 3.98 3.94 20.30
C ILE A 111 3.56 5.26 20.91
N ILE A 112 3.00 6.13 20.09
CA ILE A 112 2.39 7.38 20.49
C ILE A 112 0.88 7.18 20.43
N TYR A 113 0.22 7.38 21.56
CA TYR A 113 -1.22 7.26 21.67
C TYR A 113 -1.85 8.62 21.98
N GLY A 114 -2.71 9.06 21.09
CA GLY A 114 -3.55 10.22 21.22
C GLY A 114 -4.67 10.01 22.20
N THR A 115 -4.89 11.00 23.04
CA THR A 115 -5.95 10.96 24.04
C THR A 115 -7.08 11.88 23.59
N GLN A 116 -8.32 11.45 23.79
CA GLN A 116 -9.51 12.24 23.47
C GLN A 116 -9.71 13.47 24.37
N ASN A 117 -8.90 13.65 25.42
CA ASN A 117 -8.99 14.81 26.28
C ASN A 117 -8.55 16.07 25.52
N LYS A 118 -9.43 17.07 25.44
CA LYS A 118 -9.15 18.37 24.80
C LYS A 118 -7.89 19.04 25.35
N GLU A 119 -7.60 18.90 26.64
CA GLU A 119 -6.38 19.44 27.26
C GLU A 119 -5.12 18.69 26.81
N SER A 120 -5.28 17.42 26.41
CA SER A 120 -4.21 16.53 25.96
C SER A 120 -4.06 16.48 24.44
N ARG A 121 -4.88 17.19 23.66
CA ARG A 121 -4.66 17.35 22.20
C ARG A 121 -3.32 18.03 21.91
N CYS A 122 -2.95 19.00 22.74
CA CYS A 122 -1.63 19.62 22.73
C CYS A 122 -0.52 18.64 23.16
N HIS A 123 -0.86 17.60 23.92
CA HIS A 123 0.11 16.62 24.43
C HIS A 123 0.68 15.76 23.30
N LEU A 124 -0.18 15.26 22.41
CA LEU A 124 0.24 14.48 21.24
C LEU A 124 1.18 15.28 20.36
N GLN A 125 0.87 16.56 20.11
CA GLN A 125 1.76 17.47 19.39
C GLN A 125 3.07 17.69 20.13
N SER A 126 3.02 17.96 21.44
CA SER A 126 4.22 18.21 22.26
C SER A 126 5.17 17.02 22.40
N VAL A 127 4.65 15.79 22.30
CA VAL A 127 5.43 14.55 22.43
C VAL A 127 5.83 14.02 21.06
N ALA A 128 4.92 14.01 20.09
CA ALA A 128 5.21 13.50 18.76
C ALA A 128 6.10 14.43 17.96
N LYS A 129 5.93 15.76 18.07
CA LYS A 129 6.74 16.71 17.32
C LYS A 129 8.24 16.54 17.58
N PRO A 130 8.73 16.50 18.84
CA PRO A 130 10.14 16.21 19.10
C PRO A 130 10.58 14.87 18.55
N LEU A 131 9.77 13.81 18.67
CA LEU A 131 10.11 12.47 18.15
C LEU A 131 10.17 12.43 16.61
N PHE A 132 9.38 13.27 15.94
CA PHE A 132 9.38 13.43 14.49
C PHE A 132 10.52 14.33 13.99
N ASP A 133 10.87 15.36 14.76
CA ASP A 133 11.83 16.39 14.38
C ASP A 133 13.27 16.09 14.83
N GLN A 134 13.47 15.32 15.89
CA GLN A 134 14.79 14.97 16.41
C GLN A 134 15.39 13.80 15.61
N SER A 135 16.55 14.04 15.00
CA SER A 135 17.24 13.14 14.07
C SER A 135 17.93 11.95 14.72
N GLU A 136 18.09 11.97 16.04
CA GLU A 136 18.87 10.97 16.79
C GLU A 136 18.08 9.71 17.10
N ASP A 137 16.77 9.71 16.82
CA ASP A 137 15.91 8.60 17.20
C ASP A 137 15.85 7.50 16.12
N ASP A 138 16.47 6.36 16.43
CA ASP A 138 16.68 5.21 15.53
C ASP A 138 15.51 4.23 15.41
N GLY A 139 14.29 4.71 15.68
CA GLY A 139 13.13 3.84 15.86
C GLY A 139 12.08 3.89 14.75
N ASN A 140 11.30 2.81 14.65
CA ASN A 140 10.01 2.86 13.96
C ASN A 140 8.97 3.52 14.85
N LEU A 141 7.97 4.13 14.22
CA LEU A 141 6.95 4.87 14.93
C LEU A 141 5.56 4.30 14.66
N ILE A 142 4.75 4.21 15.71
CA ILE A 142 3.33 3.88 15.61
C ILE A 142 2.57 5.03 16.26
N ILE A 143 1.71 5.67 15.49
CA ILE A 143 0.82 6.73 15.94
C ILE A 143 -0.58 6.17 15.97
N ILE A 144 -1.26 6.32 17.09
CA ILE A 144 -2.64 5.90 17.28
C ILE A 144 -3.40 7.12 17.76
N GLY A 145 -4.48 7.51 17.10
CA GLY A 145 -5.25 8.69 17.52
C GLY A 145 -6.49 8.90 16.69
N ASN A 146 -7.44 9.69 17.20
CA ASN A 146 -8.59 10.05 16.37
C ASN A 146 -8.13 10.98 15.22
N THR A 147 -8.98 11.13 14.21
CA THR A 147 -8.74 12.04 13.07
C THR A 147 -8.37 13.47 13.48
N LEU A 148 -9.02 14.00 14.51
CA LEU A 148 -8.80 15.37 14.99
C LEU A 148 -7.46 15.53 15.72
N ASP A 149 -6.95 14.47 16.35
CA ASP A 149 -5.65 14.46 17.02
C ASP A 149 -4.53 14.30 15.99
N ASN A 150 -4.82 13.59 14.88
CA ASN A 150 -3.87 13.31 13.80
C ASN A 150 -3.72 14.43 12.78
N CYS A 151 -4.55 15.49 12.82
CA CYS A 151 -4.41 16.64 11.93
C CYS A 151 -3.02 17.30 12.01
N TYR A 152 -2.31 17.13 13.13
CA TYR A 152 -0.92 17.56 13.29
C TYR A 152 0.04 16.88 12.30
N PHE A 153 -0.17 15.61 11.97
CA PHE A 153 0.70 14.88 11.07
C PHE A 153 0.38 15.17 9.60
N ALA A 154 -0.74 15.83 9.30
CA ALA A 154 -1.14 16.16 7.93
C ALA A 154 0.00 16.80 7.11
N PRO A 155 0.71 17.84 7.60
CA PRO A 155 1.79 18.48 6.84
C PRO A 155 3.02 17.59 6.62
N HIS A 156 3.20 16.56 7.45
CA HIS A 156 4.29 15.58 7.31
C HIS A 156 3.91 14.44 6.36
N VAL A 157 2.61 14.14 6.23
CA VAL A 157 2.02 13.16 5.32
C VAL A 157 1.92 13.72 3.89
N ASP A 158 1.65 15.02 3.75
CA ASP A 158 1.40 15.72 2.48
C ASP A 158 2.60 15.74 1.51
N ARG A 159 3.80 15.38 1.99
CA ARG A 159 4.99 15.26 1.14
C ARG A 159 5.06 13.95 0.36
N GLN A 160 4.06 13.08 0.47
CA GLN A 160 4.12 11.70 0.05
C GLN A 160 2.92 11.33 -0.82
N SER A 161 3.07 10.27 -1.61
CA SER A 161 2.22 9.91 -2.74
C SER A 161 0.76 9.54 -2.39
N VAL A 162 0.26 9.77 -1.18
CA VAL A 162 -1.14 9.55 -0.79
C VAL A 162 -1.71 10.85 -0.25
N GLU A 163 -2.77 11.36 -0.88
CA GLU A 163 -3.49 12.55 -0.44
C GLU A 163 -4.45 12.14 0.69
N ILE A 164 -3.99 12.27 1.93
CA ILE A 164 -4.80 12.06 3.13
C ILE A 164 -5.10 13.42 3.74
N GLU A 165 -6.37 13.80 3.75
CA GLU A 165 -6.82 15.02 4.41
C GLU A 165 -7.59 14.66 5.69
N TRP A 166 -7.27 15.35 6.78
CA TRP A 166 -7.99 15.23 8.04
C TRP A 166 -8.94 16.42 8.19
N LYS A 167 -10.22 16.16 8.42
CA LYS A 167 -11.26 17.18 8.49
C LYS A 167 -11.95 17.14 9.85
N ALA A 168 -12.16 18.33 10.40
CA ALA A 168 -13.14 18.54 11.45
C ALA A 168 -14.47 18.84 10.75
N GLY A 169 -15.42 17.90 10.80
CA GLY A 169 -16.75 18.09 10.26
C GLY A 169 -17.51 19.20 10.97
N ILE A 170 -18.64 19.62 10.36
CA ILE A 170 -19.49 20.75 10.79
C ILE A 170 -19.98 20.60 12.26
N ASP A 171 -19.97 19.37 12.79
CA ASP A 171 -20.39 19.04 14.17
C ASP A 171 -19.23 18.62 15.10
N ASN A 172 -17.97 19.00 14.81
CA ASN A 172 -16.78 18.41 15.47
C ASN A 172 -16.68 16.88 15.29
N ARG A 173 -17.38 16.32 14.30
CA ARG A 173 -17.21 14.91 13.92
C ARG A 173 -15.88 14.76 13.19
N ALA A 174 -15.13 13.75 13.56
CA ALA A 174 -13.91 13.36 12.87
C ALA A 174 -14.28 12.78 11.50
N SER A 175 -13.75 13.33 10.42
CA SER A 175 -13.79 12.72 9.09
C SER A 175 -12.43 12.85 8.41
N PHE A 176 -12.12 11.90 7.52
CA PHE A 176 -10.89 11.96 6.73
C PHE A 176 -11.21 11.67 5.27
N SER A 177 -10.38 12.16 4.36
CA SER A 177 -10.45 11.77 2.96
C SER A 177 -9.15 11.17 2.47
N VAL A 178 -9.25 10.14 1.65
CA VAL A 178 -8.11 9.48 0.99
C VAL A 178 -8.33 9.55 -0.51
N ALA A 179 -7.39 10.13 -1.24
CA ALA A 179 -7.47 10.29 -2.69
C ALA A 179 -8.80 10.95 -3.17
N GLY A 180 -9.31 11.92 -2.40
CA GLY A 180 -10.56 12.62 -2.69
C GLY A 180 -11.84 11.93 -2.19
N HIS A 181 -11.76 10.72 -1.65
CA HIS A 181 -12.91 9.99 -1.09
C HIS A 181 -13.06 10.26 0.40
N GLU A 182 -14.21 10.76 0.82
CA GLU A 182 -14.49 11.08 2.22
C GLU A 182 -15.04 9.87 3.00
N PHE A 183 -14.54 9.73 4.23
CA PHE A 183 -14.91 8.73 5.22
C PHE A 183 -15.31 9.46 6.52
N ASP A 184 -16.61 9.53 6.76
CA ASP A 184 -17.24 10.35 7.80
C ASP A 184 -18.20 9.56 8.71
N LYS A 185 -18.32 8.24 8.50
CA LYS A 185 -19.27 7.42 9.26
C LYS A 185 -18.65 6.93 10.58
N PRO A 186 -19.48 6.73 11.63
CA PRO A 186 -19.04 6.07 12.86
C PRO A 186 -18.47 4.68 12.58
N GLY A 187 -17.46 4.26 13.35
CA GLY A 187 -16.80 2.97 13.20
C GLY A 187 -15.82 2.85 12.02
N GLN A 188 -15.58 3.94 11.27
CA GLN A 188 -14.61 3.94 10.17
C GLN A 188 -13.20 4.23 10.69
N GLY A 189 -12.24 3.43 10.24
CA GLY A 189 -10.84 3.47 10.62
C GLY A 189 -9.91 3.48 9.42
N ILE A 190 -8.69 3.96 9.60
CA ILE A 190 -7.63 3.88 8.60
C ILE A 190 -6.33 3.43 9.26
N LEU A 191 -5.65 2.48 8.62
CA LEU A 191 -4.25 2.17 8.87
C LEU A 191 -3.46 2.59 7.64
N TYR A 192 -2.43 3.40 7.81
CA TYR A 192 -1.53 3.71 6.70
C TYR A 192 -0.08 3.87 7.13
N GLN A 193 0.82 3.66 6.18
CA GLN A 193 2.24 3.67 6.35
C GLN A 193 2.82 4.92 5.70
N ILE A 194 3.77 5.57 6.38
CA ILE A 194 4.53 6.70 5.86
C ILE A 194 6.02 6.48 6.13
N PRO A 195 6.93 6.81 5.19
CA PRO A 195 8.35 6.87 5.49
C PRO A 195 8.61 7.83 6.62
N HIS A 196 9.58 7.50 7.47
CA HIS A 196 10.02 8.40 8.50
C HIS A 196 10.52 9.72 7.87
N PRO A 197 10.14 10.90 8.38
CA PRO A 197 10.39 12.20 7.74
C PRO A 197 11.87 12.56 7.51
N GLN A 198 12.80 11.80 8.09
CA GLN A 198 14.21 12.15 8.22
C GLN A 198 15.17 11.38 7.28
N VAL A 199 14.69 10.57 6.32
CA VAL A 199 15.58 9.82 5.40
C VAL A 199 16.20 10.71 4.30
N SER A 200 16.27 12.03 4.48
CA SER A 200 16.75 12.98 3.47
C SER A 200 18.03 13.70 3.87
N ASN A 201 19.02 12.98 4.44
CA ASN A 201 20.40 13.47 4.41
C ASN A 201 21.14 12.76 3.25
N PRO A 202 21.13 13.31 2.02
CA PRO A 202 21.69 12.68 0.83
C PRO A 202 23.22 12.54 0.84
N THR A 203 23.88 13.01 1.89
CA THR A 203 25.35 13.06 2.02
C THR A 203 25.97 11.83 2.65
N GLN A 204 25.19 10.82 3.07
CA GLN A 204 25.73 9.52 3.50
C GLN A 204 25.57 8.46 2.42
N PRO A 205 26.60 8.26 1.56
CA PRO A 205 26.72 7.08 0.74
C PRO A 205 27.19 5.91 1.63
N SER A 206 26.52 4.77 1.54
CA SER A 206 26.87 3.49 2.17
C SER A 206 26.53 3.33 3.67
N ALA A 207 25.33 2.84 3.91
CA ALA A 207 25.08 1.60 4.66
C ALA A 207 23.61 1.26 4.42
N THR A 208 23.33 -0.01 4.09
CA THR A 208 22.00 -0.65 4.07
C THR A 208 20.86 0.24 4.60
N TYR A 209 20.11 0.86 3.68
CA TYR A 209 18.97 1.72 4.00
C TYR A 209 17.89 0.94 4.77
N ASP A 210 18.02 0.83 6.08
CA ASP A 210 16.87 0.55 6.96
C ASP A 210 16.02 1.80 6.97
N GLN A 211 15.15 1.88 5.96
CA GLN A 211 14.14 2.91 5.85
C GLN A 211 13.21 2.78 7.06
N LYS A 212 13.48 3.62 8.05
CA LYS A 212 12.60 3.85 9.18
C LYS A 212 11.22 4.19 8.65
N THR A 213 10.20 3.64 9.29
CA THR A 213 8.82 3.81 8.87
C THR A 213 7.97 4.23 10.06
N ALA A 214 6.98 5.09 9.80
CA ALA A 214 5.90 5.36 10.72
C ALA A 214 4.60 4.71 10.22
N ILE A 215 3.82 4.18 11.15
CA ILE A 215 2.45 3.72 10.92
C ILE A 215 1.53 4.69 11.62
N VAL A 216 0.44 5.06 10.96
CA VAL A 216 -0.62 5.84 11.54
C VAL A 216 -1.89 5.01 11.55
N ILE A 217 -2.49 4.91 12.72
CA ILE A 217 -3.75 4.24 12.99
C ILE A 217 -4.72 5.32 13.45
N SER A 218 -5.80 5.49 12.71
CA SER A 218 -6.81 6.49 13.01
C SER A 218 -8.22 5.97 12.82
N GLY A 219 -9.18 6.73 13.34
CA GLY A 219 -10.59 6.46 13.14
C GLY A 219 -11.45 7.69 13.44
N THR A 220 -12.67 7.65 12.91
CA THR A 220 -13.72 8.65 13.13
C THR A 220 -14.21 8.61 14.58
N ASP A 221 -14.06 7.48 15.26
CA ASP A 221 -14.32 7.27 16.68
C ASP A 221 -13.41 6.15 17.26
N GLY A 222 -13.64 5.77 18.53
CA GLY A 222 -12.87 4.69 19.17
C GLY A 222 -13.06 3.33 18.50
N THR A 223 -14.25 3.06 17.98
CA THR A 223 -14.56 1.83 17.24
C THR A 223 -13.80 1.73 15.92
N GLY A 224 -13.67 2.86 15.21
CA GLY A 224 -12.86 2.97 14.01
C GLY A 224 -11.37 2.73 14.28
N ILE A 225 -10.84 3.31 15.36
CA ILE A 225 -9.45 3.05 15.78
C ILE A 225 -9.24 1.57 16.09
N GLU A 226 -10.15 0.93 16.83
CA GLU A 226 -10.06 -0.50 17.12
C GLU A 226 -10.09 -1.34 15.84
N SER A 227 -10.98 -0.99 14.89
CA SER A 227 -11.09 -1.67 13.60
C SER A 227 -9.80 -1.56 12.80
N ALA A 228 -9.19 -0.38 12.73
CA ALA A 228 -7.91 -0.18 12.06
C ALA A 228 -6.74 -0.88 12.78
N LEU A 229 -6.74 -0.89 14.12
CA LEU A 229 -5.74 -1.58 14.93
C LEU A 229 -5.75 -3.10 14.71
N ARG A 230 -6.90 -3.69 14.41
CA ARG A 230 -7.00 -5.13 14.06
C ARG A 230 -6.29 -5.49 12.76
N LEU A 231 -6.06 -4.52 11.87
CA LEU A 231 -5.21 -4.73 10.70
C LEU A 231 -3.73 -4.74 11.06
N PHE A 232 -3.33 -4.08 12.15
CA PHE A 232 -1.93 -4.02 12.55
C PHE A 232 -1.37 -5.45 12.66
N PRO A 233 -0.28 -5.78 11.95
CA PRO A 233 0.12 -7.17 11.71
C PRO A 233 0.77 -7.77 12.95
N LEU A 234 -0.01 -8.05 14.00
CA LEU A 234 0.50 -8.60 15.25
C LEU A 234 1.12 -9.99 15.07
N ARG A 235 0.66 -10.77 14.07
CA ARG A 235 1.09 -12.17 13.84
C ARG A 235 1.03 -12.68 12.40
N THR A 236 0.66 -11.84 11.42
CA THR A 236 0.32 -12.34 10.08
C THR A 236 1.34 -11.87 9.05
N GLY A 237 1.84 -12.79 8.23
CA GLY A 237 2.61 -12.48 7.00
C GLY A 237 1.77 -11.84 5.89
N LEU A 238 0.70 -11.14 6.25
CA LEU A 238 -0.16 -10.41 5.33
C LEU A 238 0.55 -9.12 4.93
N ASN A 239 0.81 -8.98 3.63
CA ASN A 239 1.23 -7.72 3.06
C ASN A 239 0.01 -6.80 3.05
N LEU A 240 -0.02 -5.85 3.97
CA LEU A 240 -0.98 -4.76 3.90
C LEU A 240 -0.50 -3.73 2.86
N PRO A 241 -1.44 -3.13 2.12
CA PRO A 241 -1.13 -2.03 1.22
C PRO A 241 -0.71 -0.79 2.03
N ASP A 242 -0.18 0.24 1.36
CA ASP A 242 0.31 1.47 2.01
C ASP A 242 -0.74 2.10 2.90
N TRP A 243 -2.01 1.96 2.53
CA TRP A 243 -3.14 2.37 3.36
C TRP A 243 -4.33 1.43 3.17
N THR A 244 -5.11 1.26 4.23
CA THR A 244 -6.35 0.49 4.26
C THR A 244 -7.37 1.21 5.12
N VAL A 245 -8.54 1.46 4.56
CA VAL A 245 -9.72 1.98 5.25
C VAL A 245 -10.62 0.82 5.63
N VAL A 246 -11.13 0.83 6.85
CA VAL A 246 -12.01 -0.19 7.40
C VAL A 246 -13.27 0.40 8.01
N ASP A 247 -14.28 -0.44 8.17
CA ASP A 247 -15.56 -0.12 8.79
C ASP A 247 -16.05 -1.35 9.57
N GLU A 248 -16.47 -1.14 10.81
CA GLU A 248 -16.97 -2.20 11.66
C GLU A 248 -18.24 -2.87 11.10
N THR A 249 -19.01 -2.15 10.28
CA THR A 249 -20.25 -2.63 9.68
C THR A 249 -20.00 -3.58 8.50
N ASN A 250 -18.85 -3.48 7.82
CA ASN A 250 -18.53 -4.32 6.66
C ASN A 250 -17.80 -5.62 7.02
N ARG A 251 -18.31 -6.39 7.99
CA ARG A 251 -17.63 -7.61 8.46
C ARG A 251 -17.50 -8.71 7.41
N LYS A 252 -18.28 -8.66 6.31
CA LYS A 252 -18.30 -9.70 5.27
C LYS A 252 -16.98 -9.75 4.50
N ASP A 253 -16.36 -8.60 4.25
CA ASP A 253 -15.11 -8.47 3.48
C ASP A 253 -13.89 -8.21 4.38
N GLY A 254 -13.94 -8.72 5.61
CA GLY A 254 -12.90 -8.50 6.62
C GLY A 254 -12.88 -7.07 7.17
N GLY A 255 -13.94 -6.29 6.95
CA GLY A 255 -14.04 -4.90 7.40
C GLY A 255 -13.46 -3.89 6.44
N THR A 256 -12.83 -4.27 5.32
CA THR A 256 -12.15 -3.34 4.42
C THR A 256 -13.13 -2.59 3.51
N LEU A 257 -13.01 -1.27 3.44
CA LEU A 257 -13.77 -0.41 2.52
C LEU A 257 -12.98 -0.06 1.27
N ALA A 258 -11.73 0.31 1.48
CA ALA A 258 -10.84 0.78 0.45
C ALA A 258 -9.41 0.45 0.85
N ALA A 259 -8.56 0.18 -0.13
CA ALA A 259 -7.14 0.00 0.13
C ALA A 259 -6.32 0.42 -1.08
N GLY A 260 -5.09 0.87 -0.85
CA GLY A 260 -4.30 1.46 -1.91
C GLY A 260 -2.80 1.56 -1.64
N CYS A 261 -2.05 1.77 -2.73
CA CYS A 261 -0.62 2.03 -2.74
C CYS A 261 -0.38 3.36 -3.44
N GLY A 262 0.19 4.33 -2.74
CA GLY A 262 0.21 5.73 -3.19
C GLY A 262 -1.20 6.27 -3.49
N ARG A 263 -1.37 6.94 -4.64
CA ARG A 263 -2.65 7.53 -5.08
C ARG A 263 -3.62 6.49 -5.68
N TYR A 264 -3.15 5.26 -5.89
CA TYR A 264 -3.94 4.22 -6.52
C TYR A 264 -4.69 3.43 -5.47
N TRP A 265 -5.95 3.13 -5.75
CA TRP A 265 -6.82 2.47 -4.80
C TRP A 265 -7.89 1.65 -5.49
N VAL A 266 -8.46 0.72 -4.72
CA VAL A 266 -9.54 -0.16 -5.17
C VAL A 266 -10.69 -0.06 -4.16
N ASP A 267 -11.86 0.31 -4.66
CA ASP A 267 -13.14 0.14 -3.97
C ASP A 267 -13.40 -1.35 -3.76
N MET A 268 -13.80 -1.73 -2.54
CA MET A 268 -14.11 -3.13 -2.20
C MET A 268 -15.63 -3.42 -2.23
N TYR A 269 -16.43 -2.48 -2.74
CA TYR A 269 -17.90 -2.53 -2.80
C TYR A 269 -18.47 -2.88 -4.17
#